data_AF-A0A815ZWN1-F1
#
_entry.id   AF-A0A815ZWN1-F1
#
_cell.length_a   1.000
_cell.length_b   1.000
_cell.length_c   1.000
_cell.angle_alpha   90.00
_cell.angle_beta   90.00
_cell.angle_gamma   90.00
#
_symmetry.space_group_name_H-M   'P 1'
#
loop_
_entity.id
_entity.type
_entity.pdbx_description
1 polymer ?
#
loop_
_entity_poly.entity_id
_entity_poly.type
_entity_poly.pdbx_seq_one_letter_code
_entity_poly.pdbx_strand_id
1 'polypeptide(L)'
;MSDGHRTPDLTGAPGSAMPLSDVEPSKKPSSILRTAFDDAALQSMEEEFQGILNELVGGDRSLEKLRTEYEKLHKALLKSHDSEKRLMQKCRELNSELMTNSAKVQAAMKLSEEDKNTISSLQKEIDKAWKMVDAAHEKEQRAKETIQSLRIEINNLSNLVEQGAGMSVGQEQDVNDLMNARTELTQERDKLLNDLTEIRREFDISLIKQGDLKKEIQVSNDQILDLQEKINQLKNENAKEAKKREQTELELKASKQNLDVKNAEAKSQSTLFEAQQQEL
;
A
#
# COMPACT_ATOMS: atom_id res chain seq x y z
N MET A 1 -26.35 12.33 13.95
CA MET A 1 -26.48 13.27 15.08
C MET A 1 -25.41 14.33 14.91
N SER A 2 -25.77 15.59 15.14
CA SER A 2 -24.95 16.80 14.99
C SER A 2 -24.83 17.30 13.54
N ASP A 3 -25.17 18.54 13.21
CA ASP A 3 -26.10 19.48 13.81
C ASP A 3 -26.46 20.45 12.69
N GLY A 4 -27.75 20.79 12.57
CA GLY A 4 -28.23 21.67 11.52
C GLY A 4 -27.67 23.08 11.67
N HIS A 5 -26.83 23.51 10.73
CA HIS A 5 -26.56 24.94 10.54
C HIS A 5 -27.53 25.52 9.52
N ARG A 6 -28.65 25.98 10.09
CA ARG A 6 -29.57 26.97 9.55
C ARG A 6 -28.79 28.07 8.84
N THR A 7 -28.93 28.14 7.53
CA THR A 7 -28.70 29.36 6.77
C THR A 7 -29.69 30.41 7.27
N PRO A 8 -29.26 31.64 7.61
CA PRO A 8 -30.19 32.75 7.69
C PRO A 8 -30.50 33.17 6.26
N ASP A 9 -31.68 32.79 5.79
CA ASP A 9 -32.33 33.38 4.64
C ASP A 9 -32.56 34.88 4.92
N LEU A 10 -31.56 35.69 4.59
CA LEU A 10 -31.72 37.14 4.47
C LEU A 10 -32.29 37.40 3.07
N THR A 11 -33.58 37.12 2.92
CA THR A 11 -34.44 37.76 1.93
C THR A 11 -34.54 39.25 2.26
N GLY A 12 -33.43 39.97 2.03
CA GLY A 12 -33.45 41.41 1.88
C GLY A 12 -34.24 41.70 0.62
N ALA A 13 -35.51 42.06 0.80
CA ALA A 13 -36.38 42.54 -0.25
C ALA A 13 -35.61 43.49 -1.18
N PRO A 14 -35.82 43.42 -2.51
CA PRO A 14 -35.27 44.41 -3.41
C PRO A 14 -35.89 45.75 -3.01
N GLY A 15 -35.12 46.56 -2.30
CA GLY A 15 -35.47 47.93 -1.98
C GLY A 15 -35.85 48.58 -3.30
N SER A 16 -37.15 48.85 -3.42
CA SER A 16 -37.79 49.45 -4.57
C SER A 16 -36.88 50.56 -5.08
N ALA A 17 -36.30 50.36 -6.27
CA ALA A 17 -35.62 51.42 -6.99
C ALA A 17 -36.68 52.50 -7.22
N MET A 18 -36.71 53.50 -6.34
CA MET A 18 -37.45 54.73 -6.61
C MET A 18 -36.94 55.21 -7.96
N PRO A 19 -37.82 55.46 -8.93
CA PRO A 19 -37.39 56.00 -10.19
C PRO A 19 -36.65 57.29 -9.89
N LEU A 20 -35.45 57.45 -10.47
CA LEU A 20 -34.85 58.77 -10.61
C LEU A 20 -35.89 59.63 -11.33
N SER A 21 -36.69 60.36 -10.57
CA SER A 21 -37.22 61.60 -11.05
C SER A 21 -36.00 62.49 -11.24
N ASP A 22 -35.58 62.63 -12.49
CA ASP A 22 -34.78 63.74 -12.95
C ASP A 22 -35.41 65.02 -12.38
N VAL A 23 -34.88 65.47 -11.23
CA VAL A 23 -35.07 66.85 -10.82
C VAL A 23 -34.16 67.61 -11.75
N GLU A 24 -34.72 67.92 -12.94
CA GLU A 24 -34.25 69.03 -13.76
C GLU A 24 -33.90 70.18 -12.79
N PRO A 25 -32.76 70.87 -12.98
CA PRO A 25 -32.47 72.08 -12.24
C PRO A 25 -33.48 73.14 -12.68
N SER A 26 -34.66 73.09 -12.06
CA SER A 26 -35.77 73.95 -12.32
C SER A 26 -35.39 75.35 -11.87
N LYS A 27 -35.24 76.19 -12.89
CA LYS A 27 -35.28 77.66 -12.89
C LYS A 27 -34.27 78.34 -11.96
N LYS A 28 -33.28 78.96 -12.62
CA LYS A 28 -32.55 80.14 -12.11
C LYS A 28 -33.50 81.00 -11.25
N PRO A 29 -33.19 81.25 -9.96
CA PRO A 29 -33.93 82.25 -9.22
C PRO A 29 -33.64 83.58 -9.89
N SER A 30 -34.70 84.06 -10.55
CA SER A 30 -34.99 85.44 -10.91
C SER A 30 -34.01 86.44 -10.33
N SER A 31 -33.32 87.14 -11.24
CA SER A 31 -32.82 88.48 -11.03
C SER A 31 -33.78 89.30 -10.18
N ILE A 32 -33.42 89.61 -8.93
CA ILE A 32 -33.72 90.84 -8.20
C ILE A 32 -32.88 90.75 -6.93
N LEU A 33 -31.84 91.58 -6.83
CA LEU A 33 -31.33 92.02 -5.54
C LEU A 33 -30.53 93.32 -5.68
N ARG A 34 -31.20 94.33 -6.27
CA ARG A 34 -30.80 95.73 -6.14
C ARG A 34 -31.12 96.16 -4.71
N THR A 35 -30.14 96.78 -4.06
CA THR A 35 -30.28 97.49 -2.78
C THR A 35 -29.43 98.78 -2.81
N ALA A 36 -28.31 98.77 -3.55
CA ALA A 36 -27.44 99.93 -3.69
C ALA A 36 -28.06 101.06 -4.54
N PHE A 37 -28.96 100.73 -5.47
CA PHE A 37 -29.71 101.73 -6.25
C PHE A 37 -30.82 102.39 -5.42
N ASP A 38 -31.29 101.74 -4.35
CA ASP A 38 -32.43 102.21 -3.55
C ASP A 38 -31.96 103.16 -2.42
N ASP A 39 -30.79 102.90 -1.81
CA ASP A 39 -30.20 103.79 -0.79
C ASP A 39 -29.91 105.20 -1.38
N ALA A 40 -29.39 105.29 -2.61
CA ALA A 40 -29.12 106.57 -3.28
C ALA A 40 -30.39 107.30 -3.73
N ALA A 41 -31.40 106.56 -4.20
CA ALA A 41 -32.70 107.12 -4.54
C ALA A 41 -33.43 107.66 -3.29
N LEU A 42 -33.33 106.97 -2.15
CA LEU A 42 -33.88 107.43 -0.88
C LEU A 42 -33.23 108.71 -0.39
N GLN A 43 -31.91 108.83 -0.54
CA GLN A 43 -31.19 110.05 -0.17
C GLN A 43 -31.65 111.27 -1.00
N SER A 44 -31.84 111.11 -2.31
CA SER A 44 -32.41 112.16 -3.17
C SER A 44 -33.83 112.55 -2.72
N MET A 45 -34.66 111.57 -2.36
CA MET A 45 -36.01 111.83 -1.86
C MET A 45 -36.01 112.52 -0.48
N GLU A 46 -35.02 112.25 0.37
CA GLU A 46 -34.84 112.93 1.66
C GLU A 46 -34.50 114.41 1.46
N GLU A 47 -33.61 114.72 0.53
CA GLU A 47 -33.24 116.10 0.22
C GLU A 47 -34.44 116.92 -0.29
N GLU A 48 -35.26 116.32 -1.17
CA GLU A 48 -36.51 116.91 -1.65
C GLU A 48 -37.55 117.08 -0.51
N PHE A 49 -37.68 116.07 0.36
CA PHE A 49 -38.59 116.10 1.50
C PHE A 49 -38.26 117.24 2.47
N GLN A 50 -36.98 117.42 2.81
CA GLN A 50 -36.52 118.52 3.66
C GLN A 50 -36.76 119.89 2.99
N GLY A 51 -36.58 119.99 1.68
CA GLY A 51 -36.92 121.18 0.90
C GLY A 51 -38.40 121.57 1.05
N ILE A 52 -39.31 120.63 0.83
CA ILE A 52 -40.76 120.84 0.94
C ILE A 52 -41.18 121.19 2.38
N LEU A 53 -40.60 120.53 3.39
CA LEU A 53 -40.87 120.88 4.79
C LEU A 53 -40.45 122.32 5.12
N ASN A 54 -39.28 122.75 4.64
CA ASN A 54 -38.80 124.12 4.86
C ASN A 54 -39.71 125.18 4.21
N GLU A 55 -40.28 124.89 3.03
CA GLU A 55 -41.27 125.75 2.39
C GLU A 55 -42.60 125.81 3.19
N LEU A 56 -43.01 124.70 3.80
CA LEU A 56 -44.23 124.63 4.62
C LEU A 56 -44.11 125.35 5.98
N VAL A 57 -42.90 125.49 6.54
CA VAL A 57 -42.66 126.18 7.83
C VAL A 57 -43.02 127.68 7.77
N GLY A 58 -42.97 128.30 6.58
CA GLY A 58 -43.29 129.72 6.38
C GLY A 58 -44.74 130.02 5.98
N GLY A 59 -45.62 129.01 5.89
CA GLY A 59 -46.99 129.13 5.37
C GLY A 59 -48.10 129.37 6.41
N ASP A 60 -49.33 129.56 5.93
CA ASP A 60 -50.53 129.76 6.76
C ASP A 60 -50.83 128.58 7.69
N ARG A 61 -51.46 128.86 8.84
CA ARG A 61 -51.88 127.87 9.87
C ARG A 61 -52.78 126.74 9.34
N SER A 62 -53.33 126.86 8.13
CA SER A 62 -54.08 125.81 7.43
C SER A 62 -53.19 124.67 6.88
N LEU A 63 -51.91 124.92 6.63
CA LEU A 63 -50.94 123.96 6.08
C LEU A 63 -50.27 123.07 7.14
N GLU A 64 -50.43 123.40 8.42
CA GLU A 64 -49.84 122.63 9.53
C GLU A 64 -50.35 121.17 9.58
N LYS A 65 -51.62 120.96 9.22
CA LYS A 65 -52.18 119.60 9.10
C LYS A 65 -51.52 118.81 7.97
N LEU A 66 -51.27 119.45 6.83
CA LEU A 66 -50.60 118.82 5.70
C LEU A 66 -49.15 118.46 6.06
N ARG A 67 -48.44 119.37 6.75
CA ARG A 67 -47.10 119.11 7.28
C ARG A 67 -47.07 117.87 8.16
N THR A 68 -47.96 117.81 9.15
CA THR A 68 -48.04 116.68 10.10
C THR A 68 -48.30 115.35 9.38
N GLU A 69 -49.20 115.33 8.38
CA GLU A 69 -49.46 114.12 7.59
C GLU A 69 -48.30 113.75 6.67
N TYR A 70 -47.58 114.73 6.12
CA TYR A 70 -46.39 114.52 5.29
C TYR A 70 -45.22 113.94 6.11
N GLU A 71 -44.98 114.44 7.32
CA GLU A 71 -44.00 113.89 8.28
C GLU A 71 -44.34 112.45 8.69
N LYS A 72 -45.62 112.13 8.90
CA LYS A 72 -46.07 110.75 9.18
C LYS A 72 -45.80 109.82 7.99
N LEU A 73 -46.11 110.26 6.77
CA LEU A 73 -45.87 109.50 5.55
C LEU A 73 -44.38 109.20 5.37
N HIS A 74 -43.53 110.21 5.54
CA HIS A 74 -42.09 110.06 5.44
C HIS A 74 -41.51 109.10 6.48
N LYS A 75 -41.96 109.21 7.74
CA LYS A 75 -41.60 108.24 8.78
C LYS A 75 -42.02 106.81 8.42
N ALA A 76 -43.19 106.64 7.79
CA ALA A 76 -43.63 105.34 7.31
C ALA A 76 -42.77 104.82 6.14
N LEU A 77 -42.37 105.69 5.21
CA LEU A 77 -41.46 105.37 4.11
C LEU A 77 -40.09 104.89 4.62
N LEU A 78 -39.45 105.65 5.51
CA LEU A 78 -38.16 105.27 6.11
C LEU A 78 -38.25 103.92 6.82
N LYS A 79 -39.31 103.71 7.61
CA LYS A 79 -39.54 102.42 8.29
C LYS A 79 -39.73 101.27 7.30
N SER A 80 -40.45 101.50 6.20
CA SER A 80 -40.66 100.51 5.14
C SER A 80 -39.33 100.15 4.47
N HIS A 81 -38.52 101.14 4.11
CA HIS A 81 -37.22 100.94 3.49
C HIS A 81 -36.25 100.18 4.41
N ASP A 82 -36.18 100.52 5.70
CA ASP A 82 -35.39 99.76 6.68
C ASP A 82 -35.84 98.29 6.78
N SER A 83 -37.15 98.05 6.73
CA SER A 83 -37.70 96.69 6.75
C SER A 83 -37.36 95.91 5.47
N GLU A 84 -37.40 96.57 4.31
CA GLU A 84 -37.00 96.00 3.03
C GLU A 84 -35.51 95.65 3.01
N LYS A 85 -34.64 96.55 3.50
CA LYS A 85 -33.20 96.32 3.61
C LYS A 85 -32.89 95.08 4.46
N ARG A 86 -33.58 94.93 5.61
CA ARG A 86 -33.45 93.74 6.46
C ARG A 86 -33.94 92.47 5.76
N LEU A 87 -35.06 92.54 5.04
CA LEU A 87 -35.61 91.42 4.29
C LEU A 87 -34.64 90.98 3.18
N MET A 88 -34.07 91.93 2.44
CA MET A 88 -33.10 91.67 1.37
C MET A 88 -31.81 91.06 1.91
N GLN A 89 -31.31 91.56 3.03
CA GLN A 89 -30.18 90.95 3.72
C GLN A 89 -30.49 89.50 4.11
N LYS A 90 -31.68 89.25 4.67
CA LYS A 90 -32.10 87.89 5.04
C LYS A 90 -32.25 86.97 3.82
N CYS A 91 -32.74 87.48 2.70
CA CYS A 91 -32.81 86.74 1.44
C CYS A 91 -31.41 86.35 0.93
N ARG A 92 -30.42 87.26 1.02
CA ARG A 92 -29.02 86.95 0.64
C ARG A 92 -28.42 85.86 1.52
N GLU A 93 -28.63 85.96 2.84
CA GLU A 93 -28.18 84.96 3.82
C GLU A 93 -28.79 83.59 3.54
N LEU A 94 -30.12 83.51 3.42
CA LEU A 94 -30.83 82.26 3.13
C LEU A 94 -30.39 81.65 1.79
N ASN A 95 -30.15 82.47 0.77
CA ASN A 95 -29.66 82.00 -0.52
C ASN A 95 -28.22 81.43 -0.41
N SER A 96 -27.35 82.08 0.37
CA SER A 96 -26.00 81.58 0.64
C SER A 96 -26.02 80.26 1.43
N GLU A 97 -26.88 80.16 2.44
CA GLU A 97 -27.10 78.93 3.20
C GLU A 97 -27.66 77.80 2.31
N LEU A 98 -28.63 78.11 1.44
CA LEU A 98 -29.19 77.16 0.49
C LEU A 98 -28.11 76.60 -0.44
N MET A 99 -27.27 77.46 -1.01
CA MET A 99 -26.16 77.03 -1.86
C MET A 99 -25.17 76.15 -1.11
N THR A 100 -24.81 76.53 0.13
CA THR A 100 -23.91 75.75 0.97
C THR A 100 -24.49 74.39 1.34
N ASN A 101 -25.78 74.33 1.69
CA ASN A 101 -26.47 73.08 2.01
C ASN A 101 -26.59 72.19 0.78
N SER A 102 -26.93 72.74 -0.38
CA SER A 102 -26.96 72.01 -1.65
C SER A 102 -25.60 71.36 -1.97
N ALA A 103 -24.50 72.10 -1.80
CA ALA A 103 -23.15 71.55 -1.98
C ALA A 103 -22.84 70.41 -0.98
N LYS A 104 -23.25 70.55 0.29
CA LYS A 104 -23.10 69.50 1.30
C LYS A 104 -23.90 68.24 0.95
N VAL A 105 -25.14 68.39 0.48
CA VAL A 105 -25.98 67.27 0.04
C VAL A 105 -25.35 66.56 -1.15
N GLN A 106 -24.86 67.30 -2.16
CA GLN A 106 -24.17 66.70 -3.31
C GLN A 106 -22.91 65.92 -2.90
N ALA A 107 -22.10 66.47 -1.98
CA ALA A 107 -20.92 65.78 -1.45
C ALA A 107 -21.30 64.50 -0.69
N ALA A 108 -22.36 64.54 0.13
CA ALA A 108 -22.86 63.37 0.86
C ALA A 108 -23.41 62.29 -0.09
N MET A 109 -24.11 62.67 -1.16
CA MET A 109 -24.59 61.73 -2.17
C MET A 109 -23.43 61.03 -2.87
N LYS A 110 -22.39 61.78 -3.26
CA LYS A 110 -21.20 61.21 -3.91
C LYS A 110 -20.47 60.24 -2.98
N LEU A 111 -20.27 60.62 -1.72
CA LEU A 111 -19.65 59.74 -0.72
C LEU A 111 -20.48 58.46 -0.53
N SER A 112 -21.80 58.56 -0.47
CA SER A 112 -22.68 57.39 -0.36
C SER A 112 -22.61 56.46 -1.58
N GLU A 113 -22.38 57.00 -2.78
CA GLU A 113 -22.18 56.19 -3.99
C GLU A 113 -20.83 55.47 -3.97
N GLU A 114 -19.77 56.15 -3.55
CA GLU A 114 -18.44 55.58 -3.34
C GLU A 114 -18.45 54.46 -2.28
N ASP A 115 -19.14 54.68 -1.16
CA ASP A 115 -19.35 53.69 -0.11
C ASP A 115 -20.10 52.47 -0.63
N LYS A 116 -21.18 52.67 -1.40
CA LYS A 116 -21.94 51.57 -2.03
C LYS A 116 -21.04 50.73 -2.95
N ASN A 117 -20.18 51.37 -3.73
CA ASN A 117 -19.23 50.68 -4.60
C ASN A 117 -18.20 49.88 -3.79
N THR A 118 -17.67 50.47 -2.72
CA THR A 118 -16.74 49.82 -1.80
C THR A 118 -17.36 48.60 -1.14
N ILE A 119 -18.59 48.72 -0.62
CA ILE A 119 -19.35 47.61 -0.02
C ILE A 119 -19.54 46.49 -1.04
N SER A 120 -19.90 46.80 -2.28
CA SER A 120 -20.05 45.79 -3.33
C SER A 120 -18.74 45.07 -3.65
N SER A 121 -17.60 45.77 -3.64
CA SER A 121 -16.29 45.14 -3.83
C SER A 121 -15.95 44.21 -2.67
N LEU A 122 -16.13 44.66 -1.44
CA LEU A 122 -15.86 43.86 -0.23
C LEU A 122 -16.75 42.61 -0.17
N GLN A 123 -18.03 42.72 -0.53
CA GLN A 123 -18.93 41.56 -0.63
C GLN A 123 -18.41 40.52 -1.62
N LYS A 124 -17.92 40.94 -2.79
CA LYS A 124 -17.31 40.02 -3.77
C LYS A 124 -16.02 39.37 -3.24
N GLU A 125 -15.24 40.09 -2.44
CA GLU A 125 -14.04 39.53 -1.81
C GLU A 125 -14.38 38.51 -0.73
N ILE A 126 -15.42 38.77 0.07
CA ILE A 126 -15.96 37.83 1.05
C ILE A 126 -16.42 36.55 0.34
N ASP A 127 -17.19 36.66 -0.75
CA ASP A 127 -17.65 35.49 -1.52
C ASP A 127 -16.48 34.67 -2.09
N LYS A 128 -15.42 35.34 -2.54
CA LYS A 128 -14.19 34.66 -2.98
C LYS A 128 -13.49 33.95 -1.82
N ALA A 129 -13.40 34.59 -0.65
CA ALA A 129 -12.80 34.00 0.53
C ALA A 129 -13.58 32.76 1.00
N TRP A 130 -14.92 32.82 1.01
CA TRP A 130 -15.77 31.65 1.29
C TRP A 130 -15.48 30.49 0.33
N LYS A 131 -15.45 30.75 -0.98
CA LYS A 131 -15.12 29.72 -1.98
C LYS A 131 -13.72 29.14 -1.79
N MET A 132 -12.74 29.95 -1.39
CA MET A 132 -11.39 29.47 -1.08
C MET A 132 -11.37 28.58 0.16
N VAL A 133 -12.13 28.92 1.20
CA VAL A 133 -12.29 28.10 2.41
C VAL A 133 -12.95 26.77 2.06
N ASP A 134 -14.04 26.76 1.29
CA ASP A 134 -14.72 25.54 0.88
C ASP A 134 -13.79 24.62 0.07
N ALA A 135 -13.05 25.17 -0.89
CA ALA A 135 -12.08 24.42 -1.69
C ALA A 135 -10.92 23.87 -0.85
N ALA A 136 -10.43 24.64 0.14
CA ALA A 136 -9.41 24.18 1.07
C ALA A 136 -9.93 23.04 1.96
N HIS A 137 -11.17 23.15 2.44
CA HIS A 137 -11.81 22.13 3.27
C HIS A 137 -12.04 20.83 2.49
N GLU A 138 -12.50 20.91 1.24
CA GLU A 138 -12.66 19.73 0.37
C GLU A 138 -11.31 19.05 0.10
N LYS A 139 -10.24 19.84 -0.14
CA LYS A 139 -8.89 19.31 -0.32
C LYS A 139 -8.36 18.64 0.96
N GLU A 140 -8.61 19.24 2.12
CA GLU A 140 -8.27 18.67 3.43
C GLU A 140 -8.98 17.33 3.65
N GLN A 141 -10.28 17.26 3.32
CA GLN A 141 -11.07 16.05 3.47
C GLN A 141 -10.55 14.90 2.61
N ARG A 142 -10.25 15.16 1.32
CA ARG A 142 -9.63 14.15 0.44
C ARG A 142 -8.27 13.69 0.96
N ALA A 143 -7.47 14.60 1.51
CA ALA A 143 -6.19 14.25 2.11
C ALA A 143 -6.36 13.36 3.35
N LYS A 144 -7.35 13.64 4.21
CA LYS A 144 -7.68 12.80 5.37
C LYS A 144 -8.11 11.40 4.95
N GLU A 145 -8.96 11.28 3.94
CA GLU A 145 -9.39 9.98 3.38
C GLU A 145 -8.21 9.19 2.83
N THR A 146 -7.31 9.85 2.10
CA THR A 146 -6.06 9.23 1.59
C THR A 146 -5.18 8.75 2.74
N ILE A 147 -4.98 9.55 3.79
CA ILE A 147 -4.22 9.16 4.98
C ILE A 147 -4.85 7.95 5.66
N GLN A 148 -6.18 7.91 5.79
CA GLN A 148 -6.88 6.76 6.37
C GLN A 148 -6.68 5.49 5.53
N SER A 149 -6.80 5.59 4.20
CA SER A 149 -6.57 4.46 3.30
C SER A 149 -5.14 3.93 3.41
N LEU A 150 -4.14 4.81 3.42
CA LEU A 150 -2.74 4.43 3.60
C LEU A 150 -2.47 3.80 4.98
N ARG A 151 -3.12 4.28 6.05
CA ARG A 151 -3.01 3.67 7.38
C ARG A 151 -3.57 2.25 7.40
N ILE A 152 -4.67 2.00 6.71
CA ILE A 152 -5.24 0.65 6.56
C ILE A 152 -4.28 -0.24 5.79
N GLU A 153 -3.69 0.26 4.69
CA GLU A 153 -2.72 -0.49 3.90
C GLU A 153 -1.45 -0.83 4.68
N ILE A 154 -0.91 0.13 5.44
CA ILE A 154 0.24 -0.10 6.34
C ILE A 154 -0.08 -1.19 7.36
N ASN A 155 -1.27 -1.17 7.96
CA ASN A 155 -1.69 -2.19 8.91
C ASN A 155 -1.79 -3.57 8.22
N ASN A 156 -2.42 -3.64 7.06
CA ASN A 156 -2.52 -4.88 6.28
C ASN A 156 -1.15 -5.45 5.91
N LEU A 157 -0.23 -4.60 5.45
CA LEU A 157 1.14 -5.00 5.14
C LEU A 157 1.92 -5.42 6.39
N SER A 158 1.74 -4.71 7.51
CA SER A 158 2.37 -5.08 8.78
C SER A 158 1.92 -6.47 9.24
N ASN A 159 0.62 -6.75 9.15
CA ASN A 159 0.06 -8.07 9.45
C ASN A 159 0.60 -9.14 8.50
N LEU A 160 0.76 -8.82 7.21
CA LEU A 160 1.31 -9.76 6.23
C LEU A 160 2.79 -10.06 6.49
N VAL A 161 3.58 -9.04 6.85
CA VAL A 161 4.99 -9.20 7.24
C VAL A 161 5.10 -10.01 8.52
N GLU A 162 4.25 -9.75 9.51
CA GLU A 162 4.23 -10.51 10.76
C GLU A 162 3.82 -11.96 10.55
N GLN A 163 2.86 -12.23 9.65
CA GLN A 163 2.53 -13.60 9.23
C GLN A 163 3.69 -14.27 8.48
N GLY A 164 4.34 -13.56 7.56
CA GLY A 164 5.51 -14.09 6.83
C GLY A 164 6.70 -14.38 7.74
N ALA A 165 6.97 -13.49 8.70
CA ALA A 165 8.01 -13.68 9.71
C ALA A 165 7.64 -14.75 10.76
N GLY A 166 6.36 -14.83 11.13
CA GLY A 166 5.83 -15.80 12.09
C GLY A 166 5.79 -17.23 11.53
N MET A 167 5.55 -17.39 10.23
CA MET A 167 5.65 -18.68 9.53
C MET A 167 7.09 -19.22 9.50
N SER A 168 8.09 -18.33 9.51
CA SER A 168 9.51 -18.72 9.47
C SER A 168 9.92 -19.56 10.68
N VAL A 169 9.43 -19.27 11.89
CA VAL A 169 9.91 -19.97 13.10
C VAL A 169 9.44 -21.43 13.15
N GLY A 170 8.19 -21.69 12.77
CA GLY A 170 7.68 -23.06 12.66
C GLY A 170 8.30 -23.83 11.49
N GLN A 171 8.46 -23.16 10.33
CA GLN A 171 9.12 -23.76 9.17
C GLN A 171 10.61 -24.02 9.42
N GLU A 172 11.29 -23.20 10.22
CA GLU A 172 12.70 -23.39 10.57
C GLU A 172 12.89 -24.62 11.48
N GLN A 173 11.97 -24.86 12.42
CA GLN A 173 11.94 -26.08 13.22
C GLN A 173 11.70 -27.32 12.34
N ASP A 174 10.69 -27.30 11.47
CA ASP A 174 10.40 -28.41 10.55
C ASP A 174 11.58 -28.68 9.60
N VAL A 175 12.23 -27.63 9.09
CA VAL A 175 13.43 -27.75 8.24
C VAL A 175 14.59 -28.36 9.03
N ASN A 176 14.79 -27.96 10.28
CA ASN A 176 15.84 -28.50 11.14
C ASN A 176 15.59 -29.99 11.45
N ASP A 177 14.35 -30.36 11.75
CA ASP A 177 13.97 -31.76 12.00
C ASP A 177 14.13 -32.63 10.74
N LEU A 178 13.74 -32.11 9.57
CA LEU A 178 14.01 -32.77 8.28
C LEU A 178 15.51 -32.90 7.98
N MET A 179 16.31 -31.90 8.35
CA MET A 179 17.76 -31.92 8.16
C MET A 179 18.43 -32.97 9.07
N ASN A 180 17.95 -33.11 10.31
CA ASN A 180 18.38 -34.16 11.24
C ASN A 180 18.01 -35.55 10.69
N ALA A 181 16.74 -35.75 10.31
CA ALA A 181 16.27 -37.02 9.73
C ALA A 181 17.06 -37.40 8.45
N ARG A 182 17.33 -36.44 7.57
CA ARG A 182 18.19 -36.66 6.39
C ARG A 182 19.59 -37.12 6.79
N THR A 183 20.15 -36.53 7.83
CA THR A 183 21.52 -36.84 8.28
C THR A 183 21.58 -38.24 8.91
N GLU A 184 20.59 -38.61 9.71
CA GLU A 184 20.44 -39.97 10.27
C GLU A 184 20.28 -41.02 9.16
N LEU A 185 19.37 -40.80 8.21
CA LEU A 185 19.16 -41.70 7.08
C LEU A 185 20.41 -41.84 6.20
N THR A 186 21.20 -40.77 6.06
CA THR A 186 22.47 -40.82 5.33
C THR A 186 23.49 -41.68 6.06
N GLN A 187 23.60 -41.56 7.38
CA GLN A 187 24.48 -42.41 8.19
C GLN A 187 24.04 -43.88 8.15
N GLU A 188 22.75 -44.15 8.22
CA GLU A 188 22.21 -45.51 8.12
C GLU A 188 22.48 -46.12 6.74
N ARG A 189 22.25 -45.35 5.66
CA ARG A 189 22.61 -45.76 4.30
C ARG A 189 24.10 -46.14 4.24
N ASP A 190 24.98 -45.31 4.78
CA ASP A 190 26.43 -45.55 4.70
C ASP A 190 26.85 -46.79 5.50
N LYS A 191 26.25 -47.03 6.67
CA LYS A 191 26.45 -48.28 7.42
C LYS A 191 26.00 -49.49 6.63
N LEU A 192 24.78 -49.48 6.10
CA LEU A 192 24.24 -50.59 5.30
C LEU A 192 25.07 -50.85 4.03
N LEU A 193 25.64 -49.80 3.42
CA LEU A 193 26.51 -49.92 2.25
C LEU A 193 27.83 -50.60 2.63
N ASN A 194 28.42 -50.23 3.78
CA ASN A 194 29.61 -50.90 4.31
C ASN A 194 29.32 -52.38 4.61
N ASP A 195 28.23 -52.68 5.32
CA ASP A 195 27.83 -54.05 5.65
C ASP A 195 27.63 -54.89 4.38
N LEU A 196 26.99 -54.32 3.35
CA LEU A 196 26.80 -54.98 2.05
C LEU A 196 28.15 -55.30 1.38
N THR A 197 29.11 -54.37 1.46
CA THR A 197 30.45 -54.59 0.87
C THR A 197 31.22 -55.69 1.61
N GLU A 198 31.09 -55.76 2.94
CA GLU A 198 31.72 -56.79 3.77
C GLU A 198 31.12 -58.16 3.48
N ILE A 199 29.79 -58.28 3.48
CA ILE A 199 29.09 -59.53 3.18
C ILE A 199 29.42 -60.02 1.76
N ARG A 200 29.51 -59.12 0.76
CA ARG A 200 29.95 -59.50 -0.59
C ARG A 200 31.35 -60.07 -0.60
N ARG A 201 32.29 -59.46 0.12
CA ARG A 201 33.67 -59.96 0.25
C ARG A 201 33.71 -61.34 0.90
N GLU A 202 32.93 -61.55 1.96
CA GLU A 202 32.83 -62.86 2.63
C GLU A 202 32.21 -63.94 1.72
N PHE A 203 31.21 -63.55 0.93
CA PHE A 203 30.58 -64.42 -0.05
C PHE A 203 31.57 -64.85 -1.13
N ASP A 204 32.36 -63.92 -1.69
CA ASP A 204 33.38 -64.21 -2.70
C ASP A 204 34.45 -65.18 -2.15
N ILE A 205 34.90 -64.96 -0.90
CA ILE A 205 35.83 -65.88 -0.22
C ILE A 205 35.22 -67.27 -0.05
N SER A 206 33.96 -67.34 0.37
CA SER A 206 33.26 -68.61 0.55
C SER A 206 33.05 -69.34 -0.78
N LEU A 207 32.82 -68.61 -1.87
CA LEU A 207 32.67 -69.16 -3.21
C LEU A 207 33.98 -69.77 -3.73
N ILE A 208 35.11 -69.06 -3.52
CA ILE A 208 36.45 -69.59 -3.83
C ILE A 208 36.70 -70.88 -3.05
N LYS A 209 36.46 -70.85 -1.73
CA LYS A 209 36.64 -72.02 -0.86
C LYS A 209 35.77 -73.20 -1.27
N GLN A 210 34.52 -72.95 -1.67
CA GLN A 210 33.64 -73.99 -2.21
C GLN A 210 34.20 -74.60 -3.51
N GLY A 211 34.78 -73.77 -4.38
CA GLY A 211 35.44 -74.23 -5.61
C GLY A 211 36.65 -75.12 -5.32
N ASP A 212 37.47 -74.76 -4.35
CA ASP A 212 38.65 -75.56 -3.96
C ASP A 212 38.24 -76.90 -3.33
N LEU A 213 37.25 -76.90 -2.44
CA LEU A 213 36.70 -78.14 -1.87
C LEU A 213 36.09 -79.05 -2.95
N LYS A 214 35.42 -78.50 -3.97
CA LYS A 214 34.91 -79.30 -5.10
C LYS A 214 36.04 -79.95 -5.90
N LYS A 215 37.15 -79.25 -6.13
CA LYS A 215 38.34 -79.83 -6.79
C LYS A 215 38.96 -80.93 -5.93
N GLU A 216 39.07 -80.73 -4.62
CA GLU A 216 39.61 -81.73 -3.70
C GLU A 216 38.74 -83.00 -3.66
N ILE A 217 37.41 -82.85 -3.64
CA ILE A 217 36.46 -83.96 -3.77
C ILE A 217 36.66 -84.70 -5.11
N GLN A 218 36.85 -83.97 -6.22
CA GLN A 218 37.11 -84.58 -7.51
C GLN A 218 38.39 -85.41 -7.51
N VAL A 219 39.50 -84.85 -7.00
CA VAL A 219 40.78 -85.56 -6.87
C VAL A 219 40.63 -86.82 -6.00
N SER A 220 39.92 -86.72 -4.87
CA SER A 220 39.67 -87.88 -4.00
C SER A 220 38.80 -88.94 -4.69
N ASN A 221 37.82 -88.55 -5.51
CA ASN A 221 37.00 -89.49 -6.27
C ASN A 221 37.82 -90.20 -7.36
N ASP A 222 38.70 -89.48 -8.07
CA ASP A 222 39.59 -90.06 -9.07
C ASP A 222 40.53 -91.08 -8.41
N GLN A 223 41.09 -90.77 -7.24
CA GLN A 223 41.89 -91.72 -6.44
C GLN A 223 41.10 -92.96 -6.01
N ILE A 224 39.82 -92.80 -5.63
CA ILE A 224 38.96 -93.94 -5.29
C ILE A 224 38.75 -94.84 -6.50
N LEU A 225 38.53 -94.28 -7.69
CA LEU A 225 38.39 -95.04 -8.93
C LEU A 225 39.66 -95.81 -9.28
N ASP A 226 40.84 -95.17 -9.20
CA ASP A 226 42.13 -95.80 -9.42
C ASP A 226 42.37 -96.98 -8.46
N LEU A 227 42.06 -96.79 -7.17
CA LEU A 227 42.17 -97.85 -6.15
C LEU A 227 41.18 -98.99 -6.41
N GLN A 228 39.95 -98.68 -6.84
CA GLN A 228 38.96 -99.70 -7.21
C GLN A 228 39.43 -100.53 -8.41
N GLU A 229 40.02 -99.90 -9.42
CA GLU A 229 40.61 -100.60 -10.56
C GLU A 229 41.76 -101.50 -10.11
N LYS A 230 42.65 -101.00 -9.25
CA LYS A 230 43.76 -101.78 -8.69
C LYS A 230 43.28 -102.99 -7.90
N ILE A 231 42.23 -102.82 -7.08
CA ILE A 231 41.60 -103.92 -6.34
C ILE A 231 41.06 -104.97 -7.32
N ASN A 232 40.41 -104.56 -8.41
CA ASN A 232 39.86 -105.49 -9.40
C ASN A 232 40.97 -106.25 -10.15
N GLN A 233 42.07 -105.57 -10.51
CA GLN A 233 43.25 -106.22 -11.10
C GLN A 233 43.82 -107.29 -10.15
N LEU A 234 44.07 -106.93 -8.88
CA LEU A 234 44.58 -107.87 -7.87
C LEU A 234 43.62 -109.04 -7.62
N LYS A 235 42.30 -108.79 -7.59
CA LYS A 235 41.30 -109.87 -7.49
C LYS A 235 41.39 -110.85 -8.66
N ASN A 236 41.54 -110.34 -9.89
CA ASN A 236 41.68 -111.16 -11.09
C ASN A 236 42.99 -111.96 -11.09
N GLU A 237 44.10 -111.35 -10.69
CA GLU A 237 45.39 -112.02 -10.53
C GLU A 237 45.30 -113.13 -9.47
N ASN A 238 44.74 -112.84 -8.30
CA ASN A 238 44.57 -113.81 -7.24
C ASN A 238 43.67 -114.98 -7.67
N ALA A 239 42.62 -114.73 -8.45
CA ALA A 239 41.78 -115.78 -9.03
C ALA A 239 42.53 -116.67 -10.04
N LYS A 240 43.43 -116.09 -10.85
CA LYS A 240 44.29 -116.85 -11.77
C LYS A 240 45.31 -117.70 -11.00
N GLU A 241 45.96 -117.11 -9.99
CA GLU A 241 46.91 -117.79 -9.11
C GLU A 241 46.24 -118.97 -8.39
N ALA A 242 45.04 -118.78 -7.86
CA ALA A 242 44.24 -119.82 -7.21
C ALA A 242 43.93 -120.99 -8.16
N LYS A 243 43.51 -120.71 -9.40
CA LYS A 243 43.28 -121.75 -10.43
C LYS A 243 44.56 -122.51 -10.78
N LYS A 244 45.68 -121.80 -10.93
CA LYS A 244 46.97 -122.43 -11.22
C LYS A 244 47.42 -123.32 -10.06
N ARG A 245 47.24 -122.86 -8.82
CA ARG A 245 47.52 -123.64 -7.61
C ARG A 245 46.68 -124.92 -7.60
N GLU A 246 45.37 -124.83 -7.85
CA GLU A 246 44.48 -125.99 -7.93
C GLU A 246 44.92 -127.01 -8.99
N GLN A 247 45.32 -126.55 -10.19
CA GLN A 247 45.89 -127.41 -11.24
C GLN A 247 47.16 -128.11 -10.79
N THR A 248 48.12 -127.38 -10.22
CA THR A 248 49.38 -127.97 -9.74
C THR A 248 49.15 -128.96 -8.59
N GLU A 249 48.11 -128.73 -7.76
CA GLU A 249 47.74 -129.62 -6.67
C GLU A 249 47.12 -130.93 -7.20
N LEU A 250 46.32 -130.86 -8.27
CA LEU A 250 45.82 -132.03 -9.00
C LEU A 250 46.97 -132.82 -9.66
N GLU A 251 47.90 -132.14 -10.34
CA GLU A 251 49.08 -132.77 -10.94
C GLU A 251 49.97 -133.44 -9.89
N LEU A 252 50.21 -132.78 -8.74
CA LEU A 252 50.95 -133.35 -7.63
C LEU A 252 50.27 -134.60 -7.07
N LYS A 253 48.94 -134.58 -6.93
CA LYS A 253 48.16 -135.73 -6.47
C LYS A 253 48.24 -136.90 -7.44
N ALA A 254 48.14 -136.64 -8.74
CA ALA A 254 48.31 -137.65 -9.79
C ALA A 254 49.74 -138.22 -9.80
N SER A 255 50.76 -137.37 -9.64
CA SER A 255 52.16 -137.79 -9.54
C SER A 255 52.42 -138.66 -8.31
N LYS A 256 51.85 -138.30 -7.15
CA LYS A 256 51.89 -139.13 -5.92
C LYS A 256 51.25 -140.49 -6.14
N GLN A 257 50.05 -140.53 -6.76
CA GLN A 257 49.41 -141.80 -7.09
C GLN A 257 50.27 -142.66 -8.03
N ASN A 258 50.90 -142.06 -9.04
CA ASN A 258 51.83 -142.77 -9.93
C ASN A 258 53.08 -143.28 -9.19
N LEU A 259 53.62 -142.51 -8.24
CA LEU A 259 54.72 -142.96 -7.38
C LEU A 259 54.29 -144.11 -6.48
N ASP A 260 53.11 -144.05 -5.88
CA ASP A 260 52.57 -145.13 -5.05
C ASP A 260 52.36 -146.42 -5.88
N VAL A 261 51.86 -146.30 -7.11
CA VAL A 261 51.74 -147.42 -8.06
C VAL A 261 53.11 -148.00 -8.39
N LYS A 262 54.08 -147.17 -8.79
CA LYS A 262 55.46 -147.63 -9.08
C LYS A 262 56.15 -148.23 -7.86
N ASN A 263 55.90 -147.71 -6.67
CA ASN A 263 56.47 -148.24 -5.43
C ASN A 263 55.82 -149.58 -5.05
N ALA A 264 54.53 -149.76 -5.30
CA ALA A 264 53.85 -151.04 -5.18
C ALA A 264 54.37 -152.06 -6.22
N GLU A 265 54.62 -151.64 -7.47
CA GLU A 265 55.28 -152.46 -8.49
C GLU A 265 56.71 -152.84 -8.10
N ALA A 266 57.50 -151.91 -7.57
CA ALA A 266 58.86 -152.16 -7.10
C ALA A 266 58.88 -153.14 -5.91
N LYS A 267 57.94 -153.00 -4.96
CA LYS A 267 57.75 -153.97 -3.86
C LYS A 267 57.36 -155.34 -4.38
N SER A 268 56.43 -155.41 -5.34
CA SER A 268 56.01 -156.66 -5.99
C SER A 268 57.21 -157.36 -6.67
N GLN A 269 58.02 -156.60 -7.42
CA GLN A 269 59.24 -157.12 -8.05
C GLN A 269 60.27 -157.58 -7.01
N SER A 270 60.45 -156.83 -5.90
CA SER A 270 61.33 -157.23 -4.79
C SER A 270 60.88 -158.54 -4.14
N THR A 271 59.57 -158.72 -3.89
CA THR A 271 59.04 -159.96 -3.32
C THR A 271 59.13 -161.15 -4.28
N LEU A 272 59.02 -160.91 -5.60
CA LEU A 272 59.22 -161.94 -6.62
C LEU A 272 60.69 -162.37 -6.72
N PHE A 273 61.61 -161.41 -6.54
CA PHE A 273 63.05 -161.67 -6.49
C PHE A 273 63.46 -162.43 -5.23
N GLU A 274 62.87 -162.13 -4.07
CA GLU A 274 63.11 -162.85 -2.81
C GLU A 274 62.52 -164.27 -2.84
N ALA A 275 61.36 -164.48 -3.47
CA ALA A 275 60.75 -165.81 -3.60
C ALA A 275 61.54 -166.75 -4.52
N GLN A 276 62.24 -166.23 -5.53
CA GLN A 276 63.08 -167.04 -6.42
C GLN A 276 64.42 -167.46 -5.81
N GLN A 277 64.87 -166.84 -4.72
CA GLN A 277 66.17 -167.10 -4.12
C GLN A 277 66.17 -168.22 -3.05
N GLN A 278 64.99 -168.76 -2.67
CA GLN A 278 64.85 -169.76 -1.60
C GLN A 278 64.60 -171.21 -2.07
N GLU A 279 64.69 -171.52 -3.38
CA GLU A 279 64.56 -172.90 -3.91
C GLU A 279 65.84 -173.44 -4.60
N LEU A 280 67.01 -172.86 -4.30
CA LEU A 280 68.35 -173.42 -4.59
C LEU A 280 69.05 -173.81 -3.28
#